data_AF-A0A382IKV5-F1
#
_entry.id   AF-A0A382IKV5-F1
#
_cell.length_a   1.000
_cell.length_b   1.000
_cell.length_c   1.000
_cell.angle_alpha   90.00
_cell.angle_beta   90.00
_cell.angle_gamma   90.00
#
_symmetry.space_group_name_H-M   'P 1'
#
loop_
_entity.id
_entity.type
_entity.pdbx_description
1 polymer ?
#
loop_
_entity_poly.entity_id
_entity_poly.type
_entity_poly.pdbx_seq_one_letter_code
_entity_poly.pdbx_strand_id
1 'polypeptide(L)'
;MNNKSNIQEIYELGEKPPLGAIPEKMHAFCVRQERFGEPKDAWKREIIPVPEIGPKDVLVYTMATGINYNNVWAGLGHPVDVIADRQKKGEPEDFHAGGSDSAGIIWALGDEVDHLKLGDEVVIHSGWWEPDDPWVLSGKDPMLAPSTRIWGYQTN
;
A
#
# COMPACT_ATOMS: atom_id res chain seq x y z
N MET A 1 -26.88 -14.20 15.88
CA MET A 1 -25.70 -14.85 16.49
C MET A 1 -24.58 -14.72 15.47
N ASN A 2 -23.69 -13.75 15.65
CA ASN A 2 -22.69 -13.41 14.63
C ASN A 2 -21.65 -14.53 14.54
N ASN A 3 -21.64 -15.19 13.39
CA ASN A 3 -20.62 -16.13 12.97
C ASN A 3 -19.33 -15.33 12.76
N LYS A 4 -18.65 -14.92 13.84
CA LYS A 4 -17.24 -14.56 13.78
C LYS A 4 -16.50 -15.86 13.47
N SER A 5 -16.48 -16.21 12.18
CA SER A 5 -15.53 -17.14 11.60
C SER A 5 -14.17 -16.88 12.25
N ASN A 6 -13.48 -17.94 12.66
CA ASN A 6 -12.14 -17.86 13.24
C ASN A 6 -11.22 -17.23 12.17
N ILE A 7 -11.08 -15.90 12.18
CA ILE A 7 -10.22 -15.18 11.25
C ILE A 7 -8.81 -15.62 11.59
N GLN A 8 -8.10 -16.18 10.62
CA GLN A 8 -6.73 -16.61 10.84
C GLN A 8 -5.83 -15.37 11.01
N GLU A 9 -4.76 -15.52 11.77
CA GLU A 9 -3.76 -14.45 11.94
C GLU A 9 -3.15 -14.04 10.59
N ILE A 10 -2.99 -15.02 9.68
CA ILE A 10 -2.51 -14.87 8.32
C ILE A 10 -3.18 -15.92 7.42
N TYR A 11 -3.33 -15.62 6.14
CA TYR A 11 -3.78 -16.55 5.10
C TYR A 11 -2.67 -16.74 4.06
N GLU A 12 -2.51 -17.96 3.54
CA GLU A 12 -1.50 -18.25 2.51
C GLU A 12 -1.85 -17.61 1.15
N LEU A 13 -0.85 -17.46 0.27
CA LEU A 13 -1.09 -16.95 -1.08
C LEU A 13 -2.07 -17.85 -1.85
N GLY A 14 -3.16 -17.26 -2.34
CA GLY A 14 -4.24 -17.96 -3.02
C GLY A 14 -5.33 -18.51 -2.08
N GLU A 15 -5.10 -18.49 -0.77
CA GLU A 15 -6.16 -18.71 0.20
C GLU A 15 -6.94 -17.40 0.39
N LYS A 16 -8.24 -17.43 0.06
CA LYS A 16 -9.10 -16.26 0.15
C LYS A 16 -9.78 -16.23 1.53
N PRO A 17 -9.53 -15.21 2.37
CA PRO A 17 -10.29 -15.03 3.62
C PRO A 17 -11.80 -14.88 3.33
N PRO A 18 -12.69 -15.01 4.33
CA PRO A 18 -14.06 -14.54 4.18
C PRO A 18 -14.09 -13.07 3.77
N LEU A 19 -14.99 -12.68 2.86
CA LEU A 19 -15.06 -11.30 2.38
C LEU A 19 -15.29 -10.33 3.56
N GLY A 20 -14.43 -9.32 3.69
CA GLY A 20 -14.45 -8.37 4.80
C GLY A 20 -13.72 -8.83 6.06
N ALA A 21 -13.22 -10.07 6.12
CA ALA A 21 -12.36 -10.52 7.21
C ALA A 21 -10.93 -10.04 6.97
N ILE A 22 -10.45 -9.16 7.86
CA ILE A 22 -9.09 -8.61 7.81
C ILE A 22 -8.20 -9.43 8.77
N PRO A 23 -7.21 -10.19 8.28
CA PRO A 23 -6.24 -10.86 9.14
C PRO A 23 -5.31 -9.86 9.83
N GLU A 24 -4.64 -10.27 10.90
CA GLU A 24 -3.65 -9.42 11.59
C GLU A 24 -2.41 -9.18 10.73
N LYS A 25 -2.02 -10.18 9.93
CA LYS A 25 -0.78 -10.20 9.15
C LYS A 25 -1.02 -10.59 7.70
N MET A 26 -0.11 -10.16 6.84
CA MET A 26 -0.08 -10.48 5.42
C MET A 26 1.33 -10.80 4.93
N HIS A 27 1.41 -11.50 3.81
CA HIS A 27 2.66 -11.67 3.08
C HIS A 27 2.95 -10.43 2.23
N ALA A 28 4.18 -9.93 2.30
CA ALA A 28 4.66 -8.84 1.45
C ALA A 28 6.09 -9.12 0.97
N PHE A 29 6.49 -8.50 -0.14
CA PHE A 29 7.90 -8.34 -0.47
C PHE A 29 8.39 -7.01 0.09
N CYS A 30 9.40 -7.06 0.94
CA CYS A 30 9.92 -5.89 1.65
C CYS A 30 11.40 -5.66 1.35
N VAL A 31 11.75 -4.39 1.20
CA VAL A 31 13.12 -3.88 1.28
C VAL A 31 13.37 -3.37 2.70
N ARG A 32 14.59 -3.55 3.20
CA ARG A 32 15.06 -2.91 4.43
C ARG A 32 16.43 -2.28 4.17
N GLN A 33 16.77 -1.24 4.94
CA GLN A 33 17.97 -0.43 4.67
C GLN A 33 19.27 -1.25 4.72
N GLU A 34 19.36 -2.27 5.58
CA GLU A 34 20.53 -3.16 5.68
C GLU A 34 20.72 -4.07 4.46
N ARG A 35 19.74 -4.12 3.55
CA ARG A 35 19.76 -4.94 2.34
C ARG A 35 19.70 -4.14 1.04
N PHE A 36 19.86 -2.82 1.09
CA PHE A 36 19.91 -2.04 -0.14
C PHE A 36 20.98 -2.57 -1.10
N GLY A 37 20.61 -2.72 -2.37
CA GLY A 37 21.46 -3.33 -3.38
C GLY A 37 20.68 -3.83 -4.59
N GLU A 38 21.23 -4.83 -5.29
CA GLU A 38 20.57 -5.42 -6.45
C GLU A 38 19.18 -5.98 -6.08
N PRO A 39 18.14 -5.80 -6.91
CA PRO A 39 16.77 -6.20 -6.57
C PRO A 39 16.60 -7.66 -6.11
N LYS A 40 17.40 -8.60 -6.64
CA LYS A 40 17.37 -10.02 -6.25
C LYS A 40 17.71 -10.25 -4.77
N ASP A 41 18.49 -9.34 -4.19
CA ASP A 41 18.98 -9.41 -2.82
C ASP A 41 18.21 -8.45 -1.89
N ALA A 42 17.83 -7.27 -2.39
CA ALA A 42 17.11 -6.27 -1.62
C ALA A 42 15.69 -6.71 -1.21
N TRP A 43 14.95 -7.29 -2.17
CA TRP A 43 13.55 -7.70 -1.97
C TRP A 43 13.48 -9.10 -1.35
N LYS A 44 12.90 -9.20 -0.15
CA LYS A 44 12.65 -10.48 0.54
C LYS A 44 11.19 -10.61 0.93
N ARG A 45 10.67 -11.85 0.86
CA ARG A 45 9.33 -12.16 1.36
C ARG A 45 9.35 -12.09 2.89
N GLU A 46 8.43 -11.32 3.44
CA GLU A 46 8.24 -11.15 4.88
C GLU A 46 6.76 -11.30 5.23
N ILE A 47 6.49 -11.43 6.53
CA ILE A 47 5.15 -11.34 7.11
C ILE A 47 5.10 -10.04 7.89
N ILE A 48 4.20 -9.14 7.52
CA ILE A 48 4.02 -7.82 8.13
C ILE A 48 2.57 -7.63 8.57
N PRO A 49 2.28 -6.70 9.49
CA PRO A 49 0.91 -6.34 9.82
C PRO A 49 0.13 -5.87 8.59
N VAL A 50 -1.17 -6.16 8.54
CA VAL A 50 -2.07 -5.50 7.59
C VAL A 50 -2.23 -4.03 8.02
N PRO A 51 -2.10 -3.05 7.11
CA PRO A 51 -2.24 -1.64 7.47
C PRO A 51 -3.66 -1.32 7.94
N GLU A 52 -3.77 -0.44 8.93
CA GLU A 52 -5.03 0.21 9.26
C GLU A 52 -5.42 1.19 8.16
N ILE A 53 -6.73 1.34 7.90
CA ILE A 53 -7.25 2.26 6.89
C ILE A 53 -7.95 3.44 7.56
N GLY A 54 -7.76 4.63 7.00
CA GLY A 54 -8.46 5.83 7.43
C GLY A 54 -9.90 5.91 6.87
N PRO A 55 -10.64 6.98 7.23
CA PRO A 55 -12.04 7.18 6.83
C PRO A 55 -12.29 7.15 5.31
N LYS A 56 -11.31 7.59 4.51
CA LYS A 56 -11.41 7.72 3.05
C LYS A 56 -10.63 6.64 2.29
N ASP A 57 -9.98 5.75 3.01
CA ASP A 57 -9.14 4.71 2.42
C ASP A 57 -9.94 3.44 2.12
N VAL A 58 -9.36 2.58 1.29
CA VAL A 58 -9.87 1.23 1.06
C VAL A 58 -8.74 0.22 1.23
N LEU A 59 -9.06 -0.96 1.76
CA LEU A 59 -8.13 -2.09 1.79
C LEU A 59 -8.40 -2.98 0.59
N VAL A 60 -7.35 -3.30 -0.19
CA VAL A 60 -7.46 -4.11 -1.40
C VAL A 60 -6.80 -5.46 -1.20
N TYR A 61 -7.55 -6.55 -1.45
CA TYR A 61 -6.98 -7.87 -1.63
C TYR A 61 -6.33 -7.95 -3.02
N THR A 62 -5.01 -7.74 -3.05
CA THR A 62 -4.24 -7.67 -4.30
C THR A 62 -4.17 -9.03 -4.98
N MET A 63 -4.63 -9.09 -6.24
CA MET A 63 -4.57 -10.28 -7.09
C MET A 63 -3.30 -10.29 -7.93
N ALA A 64 -2.87 -9.12 -8.41
CA ALA A 64 -1.66 -8.93 -9.18
C ALA A 64 -1.10 -7.52 -9.00
N THR A 65 0.20 -7.36 -9.19
CA THR A 65 0.90 -6.07 -9.19
C THR A 65 1.78 -5.93 -10.43
N GLY A 66 1.95 -4.70 -10.91
CA GLY A 66 2.85 -4.38 -12.01
C GLY A 66 4.30 -4.22 -11.54
N ILE A 67 5.25 -4.51 -12.42
CA ILE A 67 6.67 -4.26 -12.18
C ILE A 67 7.03 -2.89 -12.74
N ASN A 68 7.62 -2.03 -11.92
CA ASN A 68 8.01 -0.68 -12.28
C ASN A 68 9.49 -0.40 -11.92
N TYR A 69 10.13 0.52 -12.64
CA TYR A 69 11.51 0.96 -12.37
C TYR A 69 11.70 1.61 -11.00
N ASN A 70 10.66 2.25 -10.44
CA ASN A 70 10.75 2.85 -9.11
C ASN A 70 11.09 1.83 -8.01
N ASN A 71 10.67 0.57 -8.15
CA ASN A 71 11.03 -0.54 -7.26
C ASN A 71 12.51 -0.93 -7.37
N VAL A 72 13.16 -0.67 -8.51
CA VAL A 72 14.61 -0.83 -8.65
C VAL A 72 15.32 0.23 -7.81
N TRP A 73 14.91 1.49 -7.91
CA TRP A 73 15.48 2.57 -7.10
C TRP A 73 15.24 2.37 -5.60
N ALA A 74 14.05 1.92 -5.23
CA ALA A 74 13.70 1.62 -3.85
C ALA A 74 14.56 0.47 -3.29
N GLY A 75 14.76 -0.59 -4.06
CA GLY A 75 15.66 -1.70 -3.70
C GLY A 75 17.14 -1.27 -3.60
N LEU A 76 17.58 -0.35 -4.45
CA LEU A 76 18.94 0.19 -4.41
C LEU A 76 19.17 1.18 -3.28
N GLY A 77 18.12 1.82 -2.74
CA GLY A 77 18.24 2.99 -1.86
C GLY A 77 18.85 4.21 -2.56
N HIS A 78 18.76 4.27 -3.90
CA HIS A 78 19.34 5.33 -4.73
C HIS A 78 18.38 5.72 -5.85
N PRO A 79 18.17 7.03 -6.13
CA PRO A 79 18.89 8.19 -5.60
C PRO A 79 18.49 8.62 -4.18
N VAL A 80 17.43 8.02 -3.64
CA VAL A 80 16.88 8.36 -2.33
C VAL A 80 16.69 7.07 -1.52
N ASP A 81 17.07 7.13 -0.25
CA ASP A 81 16.63 6.17 0.75
C ASP A 81 15.16 6.46 1.10
N VAL A 82 14.25 5.73 0.48
CA VAL A 82 12.79 5.94 0.64
C VAL A 82 12.33 5.68 2.07
N ILE A 83 12.99 4.77 2.79
CA ILE A 83 12.65 4.45 4.19
C ILE A 83 13.05 5.63 5.08
N ALA A 84 14.28 6.12 4.97
CA ALA A 84 14.74 7.27 5.75
C ALA A 84 13.99 8.56 5.42
N ASP A 85 13.59 8.77 4.15
CA ASP A 85 12.80 9.94 3.76
C ASP A 85 11.40 9.94 4.39
N ARG A 86 10.72 8.77 4.43
CA ARG A 86 9.42 8.61 5.08
C ARG A 86 9.50 8.68 6.61
N GLN A 87 10.54 8.08 7.20
CA GLN A 87 10.76 8.18 8.65
C GLN A 87 10.99 9.63 9.12
N LYS A 88 11.66 10.46 8.33
CA LYS A 88 11.77 11.91 8.61
C LYS A 88 10.43 12.63 8.63
N LYS A 89 9.41 12.07 7.96
CA LYS A 89 8.04 12.58 7.91
C LYS A 89 7.13 11.94 8.98
N GLY A 90 7.67 11.03 9.79
CA GLY A 90 6.96 10.42 10.94
C GLY A 90 6.39 9.03 10.69
N GLU A 91 6.61 8.43 9.51
CA GLU A 91 6.21 7.03 9.26
C GLU A 91 7.10 6.08 10.10
N PRO A 92 6.52 5.17 10.90
CA PRO A 92 7.27 4.33 11.84
C PRO A 92 7.95 3.12 11.19
N GLU A 93 7.58 2.76 9.96
CA GLU A 93 8.03 1.54 9.31
C GLU A 93 9.54 1.59 9.01
N ASP A 94 10.22 0.51 9.36
CA ASP A 94 11.65 0.28 9.08
C ASP A 94 11.87 -0.58 7.82
N PHE A 95 10.83 -0.71 7.01
CA PHE A 95 10.79 -1.46 5.77
C PHE A 95 10.06 -0.68 4.68
N HIS A 96 10.22 -1.12 3.43
CA HIS A 96 9.43 -0.66 2.31
C HIS A 96 8.77 -1.82 1.56
N ALA A 97 7.44 -1.80 1.51
CA ALA A 97 6.61 -2.67 0.68
C ALA A 97 6.16 -1.89 -0.57
N GLY A 98 6.98 -1.90 -1.62
CA GLY A 98 6.69 -1.14 -2.85
C GLY A 98 5.73 -1.82 -3.82
N GLY A 99 5.51 -1.17 -4.97
CA GLY A 99 4.59 -1.60 -6.01
C GLY A 99 3.58 -0.51 -6.34
N SER A 100 3.73 0.13 -7.51
CA SER A 100 2.92 1.30 -7.89
C SER A 100 1.83 0.99 -8.93
N ASP A 101 1.51 -0.29 -9.10
CA ASP A 101 0.39 -0.78 -9.91
C ASP A 101 -0.22 -1.96 -9.17
N SER A 102 -1.55 -2.01 -9.08
CA SER A 102 -2.26 -3.15 -8.46
C SER A 102 -3.60 -3.37 -9.15
N ALA A 103 -3.98 -4.65 -9.27
CA ALA A 103 -5.33 -5.07 -9.57
C ALA A 103 -5.81 -6.00 -8.45
N GLY A 104 -7.02 -5.77 -7.95
CA GLY A 104 -7.49 -6.48 -6.78
C GLY A 104 -8.97 -6.32 -6.50
N ILE A 105 -9.36 -6.74 -5.30
CA ILE A 105 -10.74 -6.74 -4.84
C ILE A 105 -10.85 -5.87 -3.59
N ILE A 106 -11.83 -4.97 -3.53
CA ILE A 106 -12.10 -4.18 -2.33
C ILE A 106 -12.49 -5.10 -1.17
N TRP A 107 -11.69 -5.06 -0.10
CA TRP A 107 -11.78 -5.95 1.05
C TRP A 107 -12.24 -5.24 2.33
N ALA A 108 -11.94 -3.95 2.46
CA ALA A 108 -12.49 -3.08 3.50
C ALA A 108 -12.64 -1.65 2.97
N LEU A 109 -13.53 -0.88 3.60
CA LEU A 109 -13.84 0.51 3.27
C LEU A 109 -13.71 1.35 4.54
N GLY A 110 -13.12 2.54 4.40
CA GLY A 110 -13.30 3.60 5.38
C GLY A 110 -14.76 4.06 5.44
N ASP A 111 -15.14 4.68 6.55
CA ASP A 111 -16.53 5.08 6.83
C ASP A 111 -17.03 6.27 5.99
N GLU A 112 -16.13 7.01 5.34
CA GLU A 112 -16.45 8.09 4.39
C GLU A 112 -16.40 7.65 2.92
N VAL A 113 -16.18 6.36 2.61
CA VAL A 113 -16.22 5.84 1.24
C VAL A 113 -17.63 5.39 0.87
N ASP A 114 -18.27 6.10 -0.08
CA ASP A 114 -19.69 5.92 -0.44
C ASP A 114 -19.95 5.40 -1.87
N HIS A 115 -18.92 5.40 -2.72
CA HIS A 115 -19.03 5.11 -4.15
C HIS A 115 -18.43 3.74 -4.54
N LEU A 116 -17.88 3.01 -3.58
CA LEU A 116 -17.32 1.67 -3.73
C LEU A 116 -18.02 0.70 -2.77
N LYS A 117 -17.97 -0.60 -3.07
CA LYS A 117 -18.51 -1.66 -2.19
C LYS A 117 -17.53 -2.82 -2.02
N LEU A 118 -17.66 -3.55 -0.92
CA LEU A 118 -16.92 -4.79 -0.70
C LEU A 118 -17.15 -5.76 -1.87
N GLY A 119 -16.06 -6.32 -2.38
CA GLY A 119 -16.08 -7.25 -3.51
C GLY A 119 -15.93 -6.59 -4.88
N ASP A 120 -15.88 -5.26 -4.99
CA ASP A 120 -15.59 -4.60 -6.27
C ASP A 120 -14.20 -4.95 -6.78
N GLU A 121 -14.10 -5.23 -8.08
CA GLU A 121 -12.84 -5.43 -8.79
C GLU A 121 -12.29 -4.08 -9.24
N VAL A 122 -11.05 -3.77 -8.86
CA VAL A 122 -10.44 -2.46 -9.08
C VAL A 122 -9.03 -2.58 -9.64
N VAL A 123 -8.62 -1.54 -10.37
CA VAL A 123 -7.22 -1.26 -10.68
C VAL A 123 -6.82 0.04 -9.98
N ILE A 124 -5.58 0.09 -9.51
CA ILE A 124 -5.10 1.20 -8.68
C ILE A 124 -4.18 2.09 -9.52
N HIS A 125 -4.50 3.39 -9.53
CA HIS A 125 -3.60 4.43 -10.01
C HIS A 125 -2.69 4.89 -8.88
N SER A 126 -1.39 5.09 -9.14
CA SER A 126 -0.42 5.41 -8.08
C SER A 126 -0.31 6.88 -7.69
N GLY A 127 -1.00 7.79 -8.38
CA GLY A 127 -1.05 9.19 -7.96
C GLY A 127 -1.72 9.34 -6.60
N TRP A 128 -1.03 10.01 -5.67
CA TRP A 128 -1.50 10.27 -4.31
C TRP A 128 -1.29 11.75 -3.96
N TRP A 129 -2.20 12.35 -3.20
CA TRP A 129 -2.11 13.74 -2.70
C TRP A 129 -2.96 13.89 -1.45
N GLU A 130 -2.69 14.94 -0.68
CA GLU A 130 -3.45 15.21 0.55
C GLU A 130 -4.86 15.71 0.20
N PRO A 131 -5.92 15.19 0.85
CA PRO A 131 -7.30 15.61 0.57
C PRO A 131 -7.58 17.10 0.85
N ASP A 132 -6.80 17.73 1.73
CA ASP A 132 -6.93 19.12 2.13
C ASP A 132 -5.92 20.08 1.46
N ASP A 133 -5.15 19.60 0.47
CA ASP A 133 -4.20 20.44 -0.27
C ASP A 133 -4.94 21.60 -0.96
N PRO A 134 -4.62 22.87 -0.66
CA PRO A 134 -5.29 24.03 -1.25
C PRO A 134 -5.23 24.09 -2.78
N TRP A 135 -4.19 23.53 -3.40
CA TRP A 135 -4.07 23.46 -4.86
C TRP A 135 -5.14 22.54 -5.45
N VAL A 136 -5.31 21.36 -4.88
CA VAL A 136 -6.32 20.37 -5.27
C VAL A 136 -7.72 20.94 -5.02
N LEU A 137 -7.97 21.50 -3.84
CA LEU A 137 -9.26 22.12 -3.49
C LEU A 137 -9.62 23.31 -4.40
N SER A 138 -8.64 23.98 -5.01
CA SER A 138 -8.87 25.04 -5.99
C SER A 138 -9.31 24.54 -7.38
N GLY A 139 -9.45 23.21 -7.56
CA GLY A 139 -9.89 22.59 -8.82
C GLY A 139 -8.81 22.50 -9.89
N LYS A 140 -7.53 22.63 -9.50
CA LYS A 140 -6.39 22.49 -10.41
C LYS A 140 -5.95 21.03 -10.52
N ASP A 141 -5.12 20.75 -11.53
CA ASP A 141 -4.53 19.42 -11.73
C ASP A 141 -3.78 18.96 -10.46
N PRO A 142 -4.26 17.89 -9.79
CA PRO A 142 -3.62 17.36 -8.59
C PRO A 142 -2.19 16.91 -8.83
N MET A 143 -1.81 16.52 -10.06
CA MET A 143 -0.44 16.09 -10.35
C MET A 143 0.60 17.21 -10.21
N LEU A 144 0.16 18.47 -10.13
CA LEU A 144 1.01 19.63 -9.89
C LEU A 144 0.93 20.14 -8.44
N ALA A 145 0.17 19.46 -7.58
CA ALA A 145 0.04 19.84 -6.17
C ALA A 145 1.35 19.61 -5.41
N PRO A 146 1.71 20.49 -4.46
CA PRO A 146 2.90 20.29 -3.62
C PRO A 146 2.86 19.01 -2.78
N SER A 147 1.66 18.52 -2.41
CA SER A 147 1.50 17.28 -1.65
C SER A 147 1.64 16.00 -2.49
N THR A 148 1.76 16.11 -3.81
CA THR A 148 1.73 14.95 -4.70
C THR A 148 2.86 13.97 -4.42
N ARG A 149 2.49 12.69 -4.35
CA ARG A 149 3.37 11.54 -4.17
C ARG A 149 2.96 10.40 -5.10
N ILE A 150 3.89 9.46 -5.27
CA ILE A 150 3.65 8.18 -5.94
C ILE A 150 3.47 7.08 -4.87
N TRP A 151 2.26 6.52 -4.82
CA TRP A 151 1.93 5.36 -4.00
C TRP A 151 2.79 4.15 -4.36
N GLY A 152 3.28 3.43 -3.36
CA GLY A 152 4.17 2.28 -3.54
C GLY A 152 5.62 2.65 -3.91
N TYR A 153 6.00 3.93 -3.82
CA TYR A 153 7.38 4.40 -3.91
C TYR A 153 7.70 5.48 -2.86
N GLN A 154 6.96 6.59 -2.88
CA GLN A 154 7.10 7.70 -1.92
C GLN A 154 6.20 7.54 -0.69
N THR A 155 5.27 6.59 -0.73
CA THR A 155 4.51 6.08 0.42
C THR A 155 4.94 4.64 0.70
N ASN A 156 4.59 4.12 1.87
CA ASN A 156 4.59 2.68 2.12
C ASN A 156 3.23 2.06 1.80
#